data_AF-A0A8X7PRF7-F1
#
_entry.id   AF-A0A8X7PRF7-F1
#
_cell.length_a   1.000
_cell.length_b   1.000
_cell.length_c   1.000
_cell.angle_alpha   90.00
_cell.angle_beta   90.00
_cell.angle_gamma   90.00
#
_symmetry.space_group_name_H-M   'P 1'
#
loop_
_entity.id
_entity.type
_entity.pdbx_description
1 polymer ?
#
loop_
_entity_poly.entity_id
_entity_poly.type
_entity_poly.pdbx_seq_one_letter_code
_entity_poly.pdbx_strand_id
1 'polypeptide(L)'
;MMNTRRLKKRKGRPFYTPPPRLARAASLANGLSSTSSTGGEAVPNHDPLVDAHRRLIGEVFFLRSQAQNMMARRNLLVQQVKASARWELMKEWLEKRVEHWDPEEEYRRHLFLSGGIDQQSGSFSRVVTLRSVVGSRFSEDPSF
;
A
#
# COMPACT_ATOMS: atom_id res chain seq x y z
N MET A 1 0.17 5.67 -48.29
CA MET A 1 -1.01 6.54 -48.01
C MET A 1 -1.61 6.10 -46.68
N MET A 2 -1.68 7.03 -45.72
CA MET A 2 -2.22 6.83 -44.37
C MET A 2 -3.76 6.89 -44.39
N ASN A 3 -4.43 5.97 -43.70
CA ASN A 3 -5.87 6.07 -43.43
C ASN A 3 -6.13 5.89 -41.94
N THR A 4 -6.13 6.99 -41.19
CA THR A 4 -6.62 7.05 -39.80
C THR A 4 -8.09 7.41 -39.81
N ARG A 5 -8.96 6.57 -39.23
CA ARG A 5 -10.37 6.92 -39.01
C ARG A 5 -10.88 6.45 -37.64
N ARG A 6 -11.49 7.44 -36.98
CA ARG A 6 -12.49 7.38 -35.90
C ARG A 6 -12.00 7.39 -34.45
N LEU A 7 -11.86 8.64 -33.98
CA LEU A 7 -12.23 9.11 -32.65
C LEU A 7 -13.53 8.45 -32.14
N LYS A 8 -13.45 7.78 -30.98
CA LYS A 8 -14.58 7.64 -30.05
C LYS A 8 -14.20 8.32 -28.74
N LYS A 9 -14.65 9.57 -28.58
CA LYS A 9 -14.62 10.33 -27.32
C LYS A 9 -15.56 9.64 -26.33
N ARG A 10 -15.02 8.82 -25.42
CA ARG A 10 -15.76 8.34 -24.26
C ARG A 10 -15.82 9.50 -23.25
N LYS A 11 -17.01 10.08 -23.09
CA LYS A 11 -17.31 11.16 -22.14
C LYS A 11 -17.09 10.66 -20.70
N GLY A 12 -15.92 10.90 -20.14
CA GLY A 12 -15.70 10.85 -18.69
C GLY A 12 -16.18 12.16 -18.08
N ARG A 13 -17.12 12.10 -17.13
CA ARG A 13 -17.58 13.24 -16.34
C ARG A 13 -16.37 13.89 -15.64
N PRO A 14 -16.11 15.19 -15.79
CA PRO A 14 -15.24 15.88 -14.85
C PRO A 14 -16.03 16.07 -13.55
N PHE A 15 -15.74 15.24 -12.54
CA PHE A 15 -16.03 15.62 -11.16
C PHE A 15 -14.96 16.63 -10.72
N TYR A 16 -15.06 17.84 -11.25
CA TYR A 16 -14.34 19.00 -10.74
C TYR A 16 -15.35 19.90 -10.05
N THR A 17 -15.34 19.88 -8.72
CA THR A 17 -16.01 20.90 -7.91
C THR A 17 -15.13 22.15 -7.99
N PRO A 18 -15.60 23.28 -8.55
CA PRO A 18 -14.80 24.49 -8.56
C PRO A 18 -14.60 24.98 -7.11
N PRO A 19 -13.39 25.44 -6.73
CA PRO A 19 -13.19 26.04 -5.42
C PRO A 19 -14.07 27.28 -5.27
N PRO A 20 -14.58 27.58 -4.05
CA PRO A 20 -15.47 28.71 -3.84
C PRO A 20 -14.79 30.00 -4.25
N ARG A 21 -15.34 30.65 -5.27
CA ARG A 21 -14.92 31.98 -5.72
C ARG A 21 -15.20 32.97 -4.58
N LEU A 22 -14.15 33.57 -4.02
CA LEU A 22 -14.27 34.71 -3.12
C LEU A 22 -14.94 35.86 -3.86
N ALA A 23 -16.24 36.02 -3.64
CA ALA A 23 -17.01 37.15 -4.12
C ALA A 23 -16.52 38.41 -3.41
N ARG A 24 -15.88 39.29 -4.16
CA ARG A 24 -15.51 40.64 -3.76
C ARG A 24 -16.79 41.41 -3.41
N ALA A 25 -17.07 41.60 -2.11
CA ALA A 25 -18.11 42.51 -1.66
C ALA A 25 -17.64 43.94 -1.90
N ALA A 26 -18.40 44.67 -2.72
CA ALA A 26 -18.23 46.10 -2.91
C ALA A 26 -18.77 46.85 -1.69
N SER A 27 -18.02 47.89 -1.33
CA SER A 27 -18.33 48.93 -0.36
C SER A 27 -19.72 49.53 -0.56
N LEU A 28 -20.46 49.70 0.55
CA LEU A 28 -21.36 50.84 0.69
C LEU A 28 -21.24 51.40 2.10
N ALA A 29 -20.65 52.59 2.16
CA ALA A 29 -20.65 53.46 3.31
C ALA A 29 -22.07 53.97 3.61
N ASN A 30 -22.25 54.38 4.86
CA ASN A 30 -23.32 55.22 5.42
C ASN A 30 -24.58 54.49 5.92
N GLY A 31 -24.62 54.37 7.24
CA GLY A 31 -25.82 54.03 8.01
C GLY A 31 -25.51 54.00 9.50
N LEU A 32 -24.95 55.08 10.05
CA LEU A 32 -24.87 55.28 11.50
C LEU A 32 -26.31 55.28 12.05
N SER A 33 -26.66 54.23 12.77
CA SER A 33 -27.77 54.23 13.71
C SER A 33 -27.32 53.50 14.95
N SER A 34 -26.81 54.30 15.87
CA SER A 34 -26.44 53.92 17.23
C SER A 34 -27.71 53.55 18.00
N THR A 35 -28.05 52.27 18.02
CA THR A 35 -28.84 51.74 19.14
C THR A 35 -27.86 51.42 20.24
N SER A 36 -27.89 52.22 21.31
CA SER A 36 -27.19 51.93 22.56
C SER A 36 -27.70 50.62 23.12
N SER A 37 -27.07 49.51 22.75
CA SER A 37 -27.13 48.29 23.54
C SER A 37 -26.17 48.51 24.68
N THR A 38 -26.69 48.59 25.90
CA THR A 38 -25.91 48.53 27.14
C THR A 38 -25.17 47.20 27.14
N GLY A 39 -24.02 47.20 26.47
CA GLY A 39 -23.02 46.15 26.51
C GLY A 39 -22.43 46.19 27.90
N GLY A 40 -23.04 45.43 28.81
CA GLY A 40 -22.24 44.82 29.85
C GLY A 40 -21.24 43.94 29.12
N GLU A 41 -20.03 44.45 28.90
CA GLU A 41 -18.88 43.60 28.65
C GLU A 41 -18.85 42.63 29.82
N ALA A 42 -19.38 41.42 29.59
CA ALA A 42 -19.15 40.30 30.47
C ALA A 42 -17.65 40.03 30.35
N VAL A 43 -16.88 40.73 31.19
CA VAL A 43 -15.46 40.48 31.41
C VAL A 43 -15.39 38.99 31.70
N PRO A 44 -14.82 38.19 30.79
CA PRO A 44 -14.73 36.77 31.05
C PRO A 44 -13.77 36.63 32.23
N ASN A 45 -14.29 36.20 33.38
CA ASN A 45 -13.52 35.79 34.55
C ASN A 45 -12.75 34.52 34.18
N HIS A 46 -11.74 34.66 33.32
CA HIS A 46 -10.79 33.61 33.02
C HIS A 46 -9.72 33.68 34.09
N ASP A 47 -9.72 32.68 34.98
CA ASP A 47 -8.61 32.47 35.91
C ASP A 47 -7.35 32.21 35.07
N PRO A 48 -6.32 33.09 35.17
CA PRO A 48 -5.08 32.94 34.41
C PRO A 48 -4.40 31.58 34.62
N LEU A 49 -4.58 30.97 35.80
CA LEU A 49 -4.01 29.65 36.10
C LEU A 49 -4.72 28.54 35.31
N VAL A 50 -6.06 28.61 35.22
CA VAL A 50 -6.86 27.64 34.47
C VAL A 50 -6.56 27.73 32.98
N ASP A 51 -6.39 28.95 32.45
CA ASP A 51 -6.02 29.16 31.06
C ASP A 51 -4.60 28.66 30.75
N ALA A 52 -3.63 28.99 31.61
CA ALA A 52 -2.26 28.50 31.50
C ALA A 52 -2.20 26.96 31.53
N HIS A 53 -2.93 26.34 32.46
CA HIS A 53 -3.03 24.88 32.56
C HIS A 53 -3.63 24.26 31.29
N ARG A 54 -4.73 24.81 30.78
CA ARG A 54 -5.36 24.35 29.54
C ARG A 54 -4.41 24.47 28.34
N ARG A 55 -3.66 25.56 28.26
CA ARG A 55 -2.65 25.77 27.21
C ARG A 55 -1.50 24.77 27.31
N LEU A 56 -0.96 24.54 28.50
CA LEU A 56 0.11 23.55 28.73
C LEU A 56 -0.32 22.14 28.34
N ILE A 57 -1.55 21.75 28.69
CA ILE A 57 -2.11 20.47 28.26
C ILE A 57 -2.11 20.37 26.72
N GLY A 58 -2.59 21.40 26.04
CA GLY A 58 -2.59 21.44 24.58
C GLY A 58 -1.19 21.31 23.97
N GLU A 59 -0.21 22.01 24.53
CA GLU A 59 1.18 21.98 24.07
C GLU A 59 1.82 20.58 24.27
N VAL A 60 1.62 19.94 25.42
CA VAL A 60 2.14 18.58 25.68
C VAL A 60 1.54 17.56 24.70
N PHE A 61 0.23 17.65 24.44
CA PHE A 61 -0.42 16.79 23.44
C PHE A 61 0.11 17.05 22.04
N PHE A 62 0.33 18.30 21.67
CA PHE A 62 0.90 18.68 20.38
C PHE A 62 2.32 18.11 20.21
N LEU A 63 3.19 18.31 21.20
CA LEU A 63 4.57 17.81 21.22
C LEU A 63 4.62 16.28 21.11
N ARG A 64 3.77 15.57 21.87
CA ARG A 64 3.67 14.10 21.80
C ARG A 64 3.27 13.65 20.39
N SER A 65 2.26 14.31 19.81
CA SER A 65 1.76 13.99 18.47
C SER A 65 2.83 14.23 17.40
N GLN A 66 3.59 15.32 17.52
CA GLN A 66 4.70 15.64 16.63
C GLN A 66 5.82 14.59 16.73
N ALA A 67 6.23 14.23 17.94
CA ALA A 67 7.24 13.20 18.16
C ALA A 67 6.81 11.85 17.58
N GLN A 68 5.55 11.46 17.77
CA GLN A 68 4.98 10.25 17.17
C GLN A 68 4.99 10.31 15.64
N ASN A 69 4.62 11.46 15.05
CA ASN A 69 4.65 11.64 13.60
C ASN A 69 6.07 11.51 13.03
N MET A 70 7.06 12.12 13.68
CA MET A 70 8.46 12.02 13.27
C MET A 70 8.96 10.57 13.34
N MET A 71 8.62 9.84 14.40
CA MET A 71 8.94 8.42 14.53
C MET A 71 8.26 7.57 13.45
N ALA A 72 7.00 7.84 13.15
CA ALA A 72 6.28 7.15 12.08
C ALA A 72 6.93 7.40 10.70
N ARG A 73 7.34 8.64 10.41
CA ARG A 73 8.08 8.99 9.18
C ARG A 73 9.42 8.28 9.09
N ARG A 74 10.19 8.26 10.20
CA ARG A 74 11.45 7.51 10.25
C ARG A 74 11.23 6.03 9.96
N ASN A 75 10.24 5.43 10.61
CA ASN A 75 9.91 4.02 10.41
C ASN A 75 9.50 3.74 8.96
N LEU A 76 8.71 4.63 8.35
CA LEU A 76 8.33 4.52 6.95
C LEU A 76 9.57 4.56 6.04
N LEU A 77 10.51 5.49 6.27
CA LEU A 77 11.76 5.55 5.49
C LEU A 77 12.60 4.27 5.66
N VAL A 78 12.69 3.74 6.87
CA VAL A 78 13.40 2.47 7.12
C VAL A 78 12.74 1.32 6.35
N GLN A 79 11.41 1.25 6.34
CA GLN A 79 10.67 0.25 5.58
C GLN A 79 10.87 0.43 4.07
N GLN A 80 10.87 1.67 3.58
CA GLN A 80 11.13 1.98 2.19
C GLN A 80 12.52 1.52 1.76
N VAL A 81 13.56 1.85 2.53
CA VAL A 81 14.94 1.44 2.23
C VAL A 81 15.06 -0.09 2.20
N LYS A 82 14.45 -0.79 3.16
CA LYS A 82 14.43 -2.26 3.18
C LYS A 82 13.69 -2.83 1.97
N ALA A 83 12.54 -2.28 1.63
CA ALA A 83 11.76 -2.70 0.46
C ALA A 83 12.54 -2.48 -0.84
N SER A 84 13.22 -1.33 -0.98
CA SER A 84 14.09 -1.03 -2.11
C SER A 84 15.24 -2.03 -2.20
N ALA A 85 15.95 -2.29 -1.10
CA ALA A 85 17.04 -3.27 -1.09
C ALA A 85 16.55 -4.68 -1.46
N ARG A 86 15.38 -5.09 -0.96
CA ARG A 86 14.75 -6.37 -1.32
C ARG A 86 14.38 -6.42 -2.80
N TRP A 87 13.90 -5.31 -3.36
CA TRP A 87 13.57 -5.21 -4.78
C TRP A 87 14.82 -5.31 -5.67
N GLU A 88 15.91 -4.65 -5.30
CA GLU A 88 17.19 -4.79 -6.03
C GLU A 88 17.67 -6.25 -6.04
N LEU A 89 17.62 -6.93 -4.90
CA LEU A 89 17.99 -8.35 -4.84
C LEU A 89 17.06 -9.24 -5.68
N MET A 90 15.76 -8.94 -5.70
CA MET A 90 14.80 -9.66 -6.55
C MET A 90 15.10 -9.46 -8.03
N LYS A 91 15.49 -8.23 -8.43
CA LYS A 91 15.89 -7.93 -9.81
C LYS A 91 17.15 -8.69 -10.20
N GLU A 92 18.19 -8.69 -9.36
CA GLU A 92 19.42 -9.44 -9.64
C GLU A 92 19.15 -10.95 -9.78
N TRP A 93 18.32 -11.50 -8.88
CA TRP A 93 17.90 -12.90 -8.99
C TRP A 93 17.16 -13.16 -10.31
N LEU A 94 16.26 -12.26 -10.71
CA LEU A 94 15.51 -12.40 -11.94
C LEU A 94 16.40 -12.29 -13.17
N GLU A 95 17.37 -11.38 -13.17
CA GLU A 95 18.34 -11.20 -14.25
C GLU A 95 19.16 -12.49 -14.46
N LYS A 96 19.74 -13.03 -13.38
CA LYS A 96 20.45 -14.32 -13.40
C LYS A 96 19.58 -15.48 -13.90
N ARG A 97 18.29 -15.48 -13.56
CA ARG A 97 17.35 -16.51 -14.02
C ARG A 97 16.98 -16.35 -15.49
N VAL A 98 16.76 -15.12 -15.94
CA VAL A 98 16.37 -14.82 -17.32
C VAL A 98 17.50 -15.13 -18.30
N GLU A 99 18.77 -14.91 -17.90
CA GLU A 99 19.95 -15.29 -18.70
C GLU A 99 19.98 -16.79 -19.05
N HIS A 100 19.43 -17.64 -18.19
CA HIS A 100 19.42 -19.10 -18.35
C HIS A 100 18.04 -19.65 -18.74
N TRP A 101 17.05 -18.77 -18.94
CA TRP A 101 15.70 -19.17 -19.29
C TRP A 101 15.59 -19.39 -20.79
N ASP A 102 15.56 -20.65 -21.22
CA ASP A 102 15.20 -21.00 -22.60
C ASP A 102 13.68 -21.20 -22.72
N PRO A 103 12.96 -20.25 -23.36
CA PRO A 103 11.52 -20.35 -23.54
C PRO A 103 11.11 -21.55 -24.40
N GLU A 104 11.98 -22.04 -25.29
CA GLU A 104 11.71 -23.20 -26.16
C GLU A 104 11.74 -24.51 -25.36
N GLU A 105 12.71 -24.67 -24.45
CA GLU A 105 12.81 -25.83 -23.55
C GLU A 105 11.68 -25.82 -22.51
N GLU A 106 11.32 -24.67 -21.96
CA GLU A 106 10.20 -24.61 -21.02
C GLU A 106 8.85 -24.86 -21.72
N TYR A 107 8.68 -24.37 -22.95
CA TYR A 107 7.53 -24.71 -23.79
C TYR A 107 7.47 -26.23 -24.06
N ARG A 108 8.60 -26.87 -24.37
CA ARG A 108 8.68 -28.32 -24.55
C ARG A 108 8.34 -29.06 -23.25
N ARG A 109 8.87 -28.66 -22.10
CA ARG A 109 8.52 -29.23 -20.78
C ARG A 109 7.04 -29.09 -20.48
N HIS A 110 6.44 -27.94 -20.77
CA HIS A 110 5.00 -27.73 -20.64
C HIS A 110 4.21 -28.65 -21.57
N LEU A 111 4.62 -28.82 -22.83
CA LEU A 111 3.98 -29.75 -23.77
C LEU A 111 4.05 -31.19 -23.28
N PHE A 112 5.19 -31.61 -22.73
CA PHE A 112 5.37 -32.93 -22.10
C PHE A 112 4.47 -33.11 -20.86
N LEU A 113 4.29 -32.07 -20.04
CA LEU A 113 3.44 -32.10 -18.85
C LEU A 113 1.94 -31.95 -19.16
N SER A 114 1.58 -31.34 -20.30
CA SER A 114 0.19 -31.06 -20.69
C SER A 114 -0.39 -31.98 -21.77
N GLY A 115 0.43 -32.76 -22.48
CA GLY A 115 -0.04 -33.59 -23.59
C GLY A 115 0.98 -34.56 -24.17
N GLY A 116 1.64 -35.37 -23.34
CA GLY A 116 2.58 -36.41 -23.76
C GLY A 116 2.21 -37.82 -23.29
N ILE A 117 0.96 -38.26 -23.48
CA ILE A 117 0.53 -39.65 -23.26
C ILE A 117 -0.08 -40.23 -24.55
N ASP A 118 0.53 -39.96 -25.70
CA ASP A 118 0.16 -40.60 -26.96
C ASP A 118 1.32 -41.43 -27.51
N GLN A 119 1.77 -42.42 -26.73
CA GLN A 119 2.36 -43.69 -27.21
C GLN A 119 2.99 -44.46 -26.04
N GLN A 120 2.23 -45.39 -25.46
CA GLN A 120 2.67 -46.76 -25.10
C GLN A 120 1.57 -47.46 -24.30
N SER A 121 0.43 -47.66 -24.95
CA SER A 121 -0.45 -48.78 -24.60
C SER A 121 0.10 -50.02 -25.31
N GLY A 122 0.89 -50.82 -24.60
CA GLY A 122 1.18 -52.21 -25.01
C GLY A 122 2.62 -52.66 -24.76
N SER A 123 2.80 -53.49 -23.71
CA SER A 123 4.02 -54.20 -23.31
C SER A 123 5.19 -53.27 -22.94
N PHE A 124 5.79 -53.35 -21.75
CA PHE A 124 6.47 -54.52 -21.23
C PHE A 124 6.46 -54.57 -19.69
N SER A 125 6.39 -55.81 -19.21
CA SER A 125 6.51 -56.29 -17.83
C SER A 125 7.55 -55.53 -16.98
N ARG A 126 7.11 -54.93 -15.88
CA ARG A 126 7.97 -54.39 -14.82
C ARG A 126 8.26 -55.50 -13.80
N VAL A 127 9.20 -56.38 -14.12
CA VAL A 127 9.93 -57.13 -13.09
C VAL A 127 11.14 -56.30 -12.69
N VAL A 128 10.99 -55.51 -11.64
CA VAL A 128 12.11 -55.02 -10.86
C VAL A 128 11.84 -55.45 -9.42
N THR A 129 12.44 -56.57 -9.06
CA THR A 129 12.56 -57.07 -7.70
C THR A 129 13.21 -55.98 -6.84
N LEU A 130 12.40 -55.26 -6.07
CA LEU A 130 12.90 -54.42 -4.98
C LEU A 130 13.48 -55.37 -3.93
N ARG A 131 14.80 -55.52 -3.96
CA ARG A 131 15.57 -56.19 -2.92
C ARG A 131 15.49 -55.33 -1.66
N SER A 132 14.43 -55.56 -0.89
CA SER A 132 14.22 -55.00 0.45
C SER A 132 15.32 -55.51 1.37
N VAL A 133 16.28 -54.64 1.67
CA VAL A 133 17.28 -54.86 2.72
C VAL A 133 16.91 -54.01 3.93
N VAL A 134 16.28 -54.69 4.89
CA VAL A 134 16.59 -54.67 6.33
C VAL A 134 16.70 -53.29 7.00
N GLY A 135 15.57 -52.86 7.60
CA GLY A 135 15.40 -52.79 9.06
C GLY A 135 16.12 -51.70 9.87
N SER A 136 15.36 -50.75 10.41
CA SER A 136 15.55 -50.21 11.78
C SER A 136 14.26 -49.51 12.24
N ARG A 137 13.32 -50.27 12.80
CA ARG A 137 12.89 -50.26 14.22
C ARG A 137 12.42 -48.88 14.74
N PHE A 138 11.10 -48.83 14.87
CA PHE A 138 10.29 -48.08 15.84
C PHE A 138 11.06 -47.53 17.04
N SER A 139 10.85 -46.25 17.34
CA SER A 139 10.87 -45.75 18.71
C SER A 139 9.64 -44.87 18.88
N GLU A 140 8.68 -45.41 19.62
CA GLU A 140 7.51 -44.70 20.14
C GLU A 140 7.94 -43.50 20.97
N ASP A 141 7.30 -42.35 20.74
CA ASP A 141 7.14 -41.33 21.76
C ASP A 141 6.25 -41.88 22.88
N PRO A 142 6.48 -41.45 24.12
CA PRO A 142 5.35 -41.01 24.90
C PRO A 142 5.53 -39.58 25.41
N SER A 143 4.45 -38.82 25.23
CA SER A 143 4.17 -37.57 25.93
C SER A 143 4.11 -37.79 27.44
N PHE A 144 4.80 -36.95 28.21
CA PHE A 144 4.33 -36.24 29.41
C PHE A 144 5.35 -35.17 29.81
#